data_AF-A0A7K9PCN6-F1
#
_entry.id   AF-A0A7K9PCN6-F1
#
_cell.length_a   1.000
_cell.length_b   1.000
_cell.length_c   1.000
_cell.angle_alpha   90.00
_cell.angle_beta   90.00
_cell.angle_gamma   90.00
#
_symmetry.space_group_name_H-M   'P 1'
#
loop_
_entity.id
_entity.type
_entity.pdbx_description
1 polymer ?
#
loop_
_entity_poly.entity_id
_entity_poly.type
_entity_poly.pdbx_seq_one_letter_code
_entity_poly.pdbx_strand_id
1 'polypeptide(L)' 'QCRAFHDLSPQAGMLFLVIPKEPIIRLSEAGDSGESLLGHVIIVDEKRAAYLGLTSGFWMVVDEGPKGGQSVYRI' A
#
# COMPACT_ATOMS: atom_id res chain seq x y z
N GLN A 1 1.57 9.50 -8.94
CA GLN A 1 2.01 8.29 -9.68
C GLN A 1 2.59 7.30 -8.66
N CYS A 2 2.11 6.05 -8.65
CA CYS A 2 2.54 5.00 -7.70
C CYS A 2 3.39 3.92 -8.39
N ARG A 3 4.13 3.15 -7.60
CA ARG A 3 4.84 1.94 -8.04
C ARG A 3 4.31 0.74 -7.25
N ALA A 4 4.23 -0.42 -7.92
CA ALA A 4 3.80 -1.66 -7.30
C ALA A 4 4.87 -2.73 -7.47
N PHE A 5 5.18 -3.47 -6.41
CA PHE A 5 6.21 -4.52 -6.42
C PHE A 5 5.75 -5.73 -5.61
N HIS A 6 6.13 -6.93 -6.05
CA HIS A 6 5.95 -8.12 -5.23
C HIS A 6 6.79 -8.02 -3.96
N ASP A 7 6.22 -8.45 -2.84
CA ASP A 7 6.98 -8.59 -1.61
C ASP A 7 8.01 -9.71 -1.78
N LEU A 8 9.21 -9.50 -1.25
CA LEU A 8 10.31 -10.46 -1.30
C LEU A 8 10.13 -11.62 -0.31
N SER A 9 9.30 -11.43 0.72
CA SER A 9 9.08 -12.38 1.82
C SER A 9 7.58 -12.49 2.15
N PRO A 10 6.75 -13.03 1.23
CA PRO A 10 5.31 -13.10 1.44
C PRO A 10 4.96 -14.00 2.64
N GLN A 11 4.22 -13.46 3.61
CA GLN A 11 3.80 -14.22 4.80
C GLN A 11 2.60 -15.15 4.55
N ALA A 12 1.81 -14.91 3.50
CA ALA A 12 0.83 -15.85 2.95
C ALA A 12 0.41 -15.44 1.54
N GLY A 13 0.29 -16.41 0.62
CA GLY A 13 -0.26 -16.20 -0.72
C GLY A 13 0.52 -15.18 -1.57
N MET A 14 -0.22 -14.30 -2.25
CA MET A 14 0.30 -13.23 -3.10
C MET A 14 0.31 -11.91 -2.31
N LEU A 15 1.50 -11.42 -1.95
CA LEU A 15 1.70 -10.13 -1.30
C LEU A 15 2.43 -9.18 -2.25
N PHE A 16 1.92 -7.96 -2.39
CA PHE A 16 2.58 -6.90 -3.14
C PHE A 16 2.37 -5.55 -2.44
N LEU A 17 3.28 -4.61 -2.67
CA LEU A 17 3.31 -3.30 -2.05
C LEU A 17 3.04 -2.23 -3.10
N VAL A 18 2.18 -1.25 -2.79
CA VAL A 18 1.95 -0.06 -3.62
C VAL A 18 2.42 1.19 -2.89
N ILE A 19 3.37 1.89 -3.48
CA ILE A 19 4.05 3.04 -2.86
C ILE A 19 3.92 4.28 -3.77
N PRO A 20 3.41 5.44 -3.30
CA PRO A 20 3.46 6.70 -4.01
C PRO A 20 4.90 7.20 -4.23
N LYS A 21 5.11 7.87 -5.36
CA LYS A 21 6.39 8.56 -5.62
C LYS A 21 6.65 9.70 -4.64
N GLU A 22 5.60 10.40 -4.23
CA GLU A 22 5.69 11.44 -3.22
C GLU A 22 5.91 10.79 -1.85
N PRO A 23 6.94 11.18 -1.08
CA PRO A 23 7.20 10.61 0.23
C PRO A 23 6.12 11.04 1.23
N ILE A 24 5.40 10.07 1.78
CA ILE A 24 4.70 10.23 3.06
C ILE A 24 5.39 9.25 4.02
N ILE A 25 5.88 9.73 5.17
CA ILE A 25 6.66 8.91 6.10
C ILE A 25 5.78 7.85 6.79
N ARG A 26 4.56 8.24 7.16
CA ARG A 26 3.56 7.38 7.81
C ARG A 26 2.16 7.96 7.63
N LEU A 27 1.12 7.15 7.84
CA LEU A 27 -0.26 7.50 7.51
C LEU A 27 -0.72 8.69 8.36
N SER A 28 -0.32 8.73 9.63
CA SER A 28 -0.66 9.83 10.53
C SER A 28 -0.08 11.19 10.13
N GLU A 29 0.89 11.22 9.21
CA GLU A 29 1.52 12.45 8.71
C GLU A 29 0.94 12.92 7.35
N ALA A 30 0.00 12.18 6.76
CA ALA A 30 -0.51 12.50 5.42
C ALA A 30 -1.27 13.84 5.36
N GLY A 31 -1.99 14.19 6.44
CA GLY A 31 -2.87 15.36 6.50
C GLY A 31 -3.96 15.37 5.40
N ASP A 32 -4.72 16.47 5.34
CA ASP A 32 -5.82 16.60 4.37
C ASP A 32 -5.32 16.66 2.92
N SER A 33 -4.12 17.21 2.70
CA SER A 33 -3.49 17.25 1.39
C SER A 33 -3.17 15.87 0.81
N GLY A 34 -3.07 14.84 1.66
CA GLY A 34 -2.79 13.47 1.26
C GLY A 34 -4.00 12.72 0.71
N GLU A 35 -5.24 13.23 0.87
CA GLU A 35 -6.47 12.49 0.55
C GLU A 35 -6.50 11.97 -0.89
N SER A 36 -6.23 12.85 -1.86
CA SER A 36 -6.24 12.49 -3.28
C SER A 36 -5.16 11.46 -3.62
N LEU A 37 -3.98 11.57 -3.00
CA LEU A 37 -2.88 10.64 -3.22
C LEU A 37 -3.17 9.26 -2.62
N LEU A 38 -3.70 9.20 -1.40
CA LEU A 38 -4.09 7.95 -0.74
C LEU A 38 -5.23 7.27 -1.48
N GLY A 39 -6.24 8.03 -1.93
CA GLY A 39 -7.30 7.50 -2.79
C GLY A 39 -6.74 6.92 -4.09
N HIS A 40 -5.75 7.59 -4.71
CA HIS A 40 -5.07 7.06 -5.89
C HIS A 40 -4.30 5.76 -5.60
N VAL A 41 -3.65 5.63 -4.45
CA VAL A 41 -2.96 4.40 -4.02
C VAL A 41 -3.94 3.23 -3.95
N ILE A 42 -5.08 3.41 -3.29
CA ILE A 42 -6.12 2.37 -3.14
C ILE A 42 -6.63 1.89 -4.51
N ILE A 43 -6.90 2.83 -5.43
CA ILE A 43 -7.37 2.49 -6.79
C ILE A 43 -6.29 1.77 -7.61
N VAL A 44 -5.01 2.14 -7.43
CA VAL A 44 -3.91 1.43 -8.09
C VAL A 44 -3.78 0.01 -7.54
N ASP A 45 -3.95 -0.17 -6.23
CA ASP A 45 -3.87 -1.46 -5.57
C ASP A 45 -4.94 -2.43 -6.07
N GLU A 46 -6.20 -1.99 -6.16
CA GLU A 46 -7.31 -2.77 -6.73
C GLU A 46 -7.02 -3.22 -8.16
N LYS A 47 -6.55 -2.30 -9.02
CA LYS A 47 -6.19 -2.63 -10.41
C LYS A 47 -5.06 -3.65 -10.50
N ARG A 48 -4.12 -3.63 -9.56
CA ARG A 48 -3.03 -4.60 -9.49
C ARG A 48 -3.50 -5.94 -8.96
N ALA A 49 -4.36 -5.97 -7.95
CA ALA A 49 -5.00 -7.19 -7.49
C ALA A 49 -5.77 -7.88 -8.63
N ALA A 50 -6.56 -7.12 -9.40
CA ALA A 50 -7.27 -7.63 -10.58
C ALA A 50 -6.31 -8.16 -11.65
N TYR A 51 -5.23 -7.42 -11.97
CA TYR A 51 -4.20 -7.86 -12.91
C TYR A 51 -3.51 -9.16 -12.49
N LEU A 52 -3.34 -9.37 -11.18
CA LEU A 52 -2.76 -10.57 -10.58
C LEU A 52 -3.78 -11.72 -10.42
N GLY A 53 -5.03 -11.52 -10.85
CA GLY A 53 -6.08 -12.55 -10.80
C GLY A 53 -6.70 -12.77 -9.42
N LEU A 54 -6.53 -11.83 -8.48
CA LEU A 54 -7.12 -11.87 -7.13
C LEU A 54 -8.62 -11.54 -7.19
N THR A 55 -9.40 -12.44 -7.78
CA THR A 55 -10.83 -12.26 -8.10
C THR A 55 -11.77 -12.69 -6.97
N SER A 56 -11.28 -13.50 -6.03
CA SER A 56 -12.04 -13.98 -4.87
C SER A 56 -11.93 -13.07 -3.65
N GLY A 57 -11.34 -11.88 -3.82
CA GLY A 57 -11.07 -10.91 -2.75
C GLY A 57 -9.60 -10.86 -2.33
N PHE A 58 -9.27 -9.83 -1.56
CA PHE A 58 -7.93 -9.56 -1.03
C PHE A 58 -8.03 -8.70 0.25
N TRP A 59 -6.94 -8.61 0.99
CA TRP A 59 -6.79 -7.68 2.11
C TRP A 59 -5.84 -6.55 1.71
N MET A 60 -6.18 -5.33 2.14
CA MET A 60 -5.29 -4.19 2.07
C MET A 60 -4.92 -3.81 3.51
N VAL A 61 -3.62 -3.70 3.77
CA VAL A 61 -3.08 -3.42 5.10
C VAL A 61 -2.19 -2.19 5.01
N VAL A 62 -2.34 -1.27 5.96
CA VAL A 62 -1.43 -0.14 6.17
C VAL A 62 -0.95 -0.19 7.61
N ASP A 63 0.34 -0.44 7.77
CA ASP A 63 0.97 -0.51 9.09
C ASP A 63 1.41 0.88 9.54
N GLU A 64 1.05 1.26 10.77
CA GLU A 64 1.34 2.60 11.32
C GLU A 64 2.20 2.53 12.58
N GLY A 65 3.42 3.05 12.47
CA GLY A 65 4.39 3.15 13.55
C GLY A 65 4.83 1.81 14.17
N PRO A 66 5.64 1.85 15.24
CA PRO A 66 6.24 0.65 15.83
C PRO A 66 5.21 -0.37 16.35
N LYS A 67 4.09 0.11 16.88
CA LYS A 67 3.02 -0.76 17.41
C LYS A 67 2.13 -1.34 16.31
N GLY A 68 2.01 -0.66 15.18
CA GLY A 68 1.24 -1.13 14.03
C GLY A 68 2.03 -2.06 13.11
N GLY A 69 3.30 -2.37 13.43
CA GLY A 69 4.13 -3.26 12.61
C GLY A 69 4.92 -2.56 11.50
N GLN A 70 4.91 -1.22 11.44
CA GLN A 70 5.57 -0.47 10.38
C GLN A 70 7.08 -0.70 10.44
N SER A 71 7.60 -1.42 9.44
CA SER A 71 9.03 -1.74 9.29
C SER A 71 9.75 -0.76 8.38
N VAL A 72 9.04 -0.15 7.43
CA VAL A 72 9.55 0.86 6.50
C VAL A 72 8.77 2.15 6.69
N TYR A 73 9.48 3.25 7.00
CA TYR A 73 8.90 4.58 7.22
C TYR A 73 8.67 5.31 5.90
N ARG A 74 7.87 4.68 5.05
CA ARG A 74 7.40 5.21 3.79
C ARG A 74 6.08 4.53 3.44
N ILE A 75 5.05 5.33 3.20
CA ILE A 75 3.85 4.91 2.45
C ILE A 75 4.21 4.87 0.99
#